data_AF-A0A7S3PYE1-F1
#
_entry.id   AF-A0A7S3PYE1-F1
#
_cell.length_a   1.000
_cell.length_b   1.000
_cell.length_c   1.000
_cell.angle_alpha   90.00
_cell.angle_beta   90.00
_cell.angle_gamma   90.00
#
_symmetry.space_group_name_H-M   'P 1'
#
loop_
_entity.id
_entity.type
_entity.pdbx_description
1 polymer ?
#
loop_
_entity_poly.entity_id
_entity_poly.type
_entity_poly.pdbx_seq_one_letter_code
_entity_poly.pdbx_strand_id
1 'polypeptide(L)'
;MVVRNMRQSMVEYHDILWDVGYAKTWADSFENIPNLYSARPPLEDFLVWRDLRVIDEIHWYGWFIDYWMEGGLLRDVFTNKITTPYHWNLLRQPSSYSKDEAAYDLVVGNATIVRPSYDPNCVDKVSGGCKPIQIISAENLIDHTFGPVENRKLAKALEGKHGIDEYLIDESIWECIWTELIISKKGMKTFVDSDGITKRDYNFSSEILEKMMHELDRLLTKYSTDIAPDYWFSKHASKDLVELLKAHKKSVKDEYDEVKLGGRKLTSNDFLGPRERERRTRTRKLRMLEAILREKGAEAHSRALADIEAKEKVDHSDFFNDLDKKLLLHRVDGHTKAAREGARMRKLNMTGQVD
;
A
#
# COMPACT_ATOMS: atom_id res chain seq x y z
N MET A 1 -8.12 13.59 -7.44
CA MET A 1 -7.55 12.34 -6.89
C MET A 1 -6.05 12.49 -6.86
N VAL A 2 -5.45 12.27 -5.69
CA VAL A 2 -3.99 12.20 -5.55
C VAL A 2 -3.59 10.74 -5.73
N VAL A 3 -2.58 10.48 -6.56
CA VAL A 3 -2.10 9.13 -6.87
C VAL A 3 -0.61 9.08 -6.54
N ARG A 4 -0.24 8.03 -5.81
CA ARG A 4 1.14 7.72 -5.43
C ARG A 4 1.72 6.68 -6.36
N ASN A 5 3.04 6.64 -6.49
CA ASN A 5 3.75 5.58 -7.16
C ASN A 5 3.42 4.23 -6.51
N MET A 6 3.02 3.24 -7.30
CA MET A 6 2.60 1.93 -6.78
C MET A 6 3.71 1.28 -5.94
N ARG A 7 4.97 1.34 -6.38
CA ARG A 7 6.10 0.79 -5.62
C ARG A 7 6.20 1.48 -4.27
N GLN A 8 6.17 2.82 -4.23
CA GLN A 8 6.25 3.58 -2.98
C GLN A 8 5.06 3.30 -2.06
N SER A 9 3.85 3.21 -2.62
CA SER A 9 2.62 2.95 -1.90
C SER A 9 2.69 1.64 -1.10
N MET A 10 3.29 0.59 -1.66
CA MET A 10 3.44 -0.70 -0.97
C MET A 10 4.37 -0.64 0.25
N VAL A 11 5.28 0.32 0.30
CA VAL A 11 6.16 0.53 1.46
C VAL A 11 5.51 1.48 2.44
N GLU A 12 5.07 2.64 1.95
CA GLU A 12 4.61 3.74 2.80
C GLU A 12 3.27 3.48 3.46
N TYR A 13 2.38 2.69 2.84
CA TYR A 13 1.10 2.39 3.46
C TYR A 13 1.27 1.69 4.82
N HIS A 14 2.23 0.79 4.93
CA HIS A 14 2.60 0.18 6.21
C HIS A 14 3.11 1.22 7.21
N ASP A 15 4.02 2.09 6.77
CA ASP A 15 4.66 3.07 7.64
C ASP A 15 3.62 4.08 8.16
N ILE A 16 2.70 4.54 7.30
CA ILE A 16 1.57 5.40 7.68
C ILE A 16 0.66 4.68 8.68
N LEU A 17 0.30 3.42 8.44
CA LEU A 17 -0.54 2.65 9.37
C LEU A 17 0.13 2.51 10.75
N TRP A 18 1.44 2.31 10.78
CA TRP A 18 2.19 2.24 12.02
C TRP A 18 2.26 3.59 12.74
N ASP A 19 2.53 4.67 12.00
CA ASP A 19 2.59 6.04 12.54
C ASP A 19 1.26 6.47 13.17
N VAL A 20 0.13 6.09 12.55
CA VAL A 20 -1.21 6.35 13.11
C VAL A 20 -1.64 5.31 14.16
N GLY A 21 -0.71 4.47 14.63
CA GLY A 21 -0.97 3.48 15.68
C GLY A 21 -1.98 2.41 15.29
N TYR A 22 -2.14 2.11 13.99
CA TYR A 22 -3.19 1.24 13.44
C TYR A 22 -4.60 1.64 13.90
N ALA A 23 -4.82 2.95 14.06
CA ALA A 23 -6.10 3.53 14.43
C ALA A 23 -7.25 2.99 13.56
N LYS A 24 -8.35 2.61 14.22
CA LYS A 24 -9.58 2.13 13.56
C LYS A 24 -10.64 3.20 13.43
N THR A 25 -10.46 4.32 14.14
CA THR A 25 -11.40 5.44 14.13
C THR A 25 -10.67 6.70 13.67
N TRP A 26 -11.43 7.64 13.12
CA TRP A 26 -10.89 8.93 12.71
C TRP A 26 -10.26 9.69 13.89
N ALA A 27 -10.88 9.64 15.07
CA ALA A 27 -10.39 10.33 16.26
C ALA A 27 -9.01 9.80 16.68
N ASP A 28 -8.85 8.48 16.75
CA ASP A 28 -7.57 7.85 17.07
C ASP A 28 -6.51 8.19 16.02
N SER A 29 -6.86 8.19 14.73
CA SER A 29 -5.92 8.55 13.67
C SER A 29 -5.49 10.02 13.78
N PHE A 30 -6.42 10.91 14.12
CA PHE A 30 -6.16 12.35 14.23
C PHE A 30 -5.19 12.67 15.36
N GLU A 31 -5.34 12.01 16.52
CA GLU A 31 -4.43 12.17 17.66
C GLU A 31 -3.00 11.74 17.34
N ASN A 32 -2.82 10.83 16.38
CA ASN A 32 -1.51 10.32 15.97
C ASN A 32 -0.90 11.04 14.77
N ILE A 33 -1.55 12.06 14.20
CA ILE A 33 -0.98 12.88 13.11
C ILE A 33 0.44 13.40 13.42
N PRO A 34 0.76 13.87 14.64
CA PRO A 34 2.12 14.34 14.98
C PRO A 34 3.21 13.26 14.84
N ASN A 35 2.83 11.98 14.84
CA ASN A 35 3.75 10.86 14.68
C ASN A 35 4.04 10.52 13.21
N LEU A 36 3.28 11.07 12.25
CA LEU A 36 3.48 10.80 10.83
C LEU A 36 4.91 11.13 10.39
N TYR A 37 5.57 10.14 9.80
CA TYR A 37 6.95 10.20 9.31
C TYR A 37 7.98 10.56 10.40
N SER A 38 7.61 10.43 11.67
CA SER A 38 8.47 10.82 12.80
C SER A 38 9.62 9.85 13.04
N ALA A 39 9.34 8.57 12.84
CA ALA A 39 10.28 7.50 13.06
C ALA A 39 9.90 6.33 12.14
N ARG A 40 10.84 5.41 12.02
CA ARG A 40 10.63 4.22 11.22
C ARG A 40 9.99 3.10 12.06
N PRO A 41 9.05 2.33 11.50
CA PRO A 41 8.59 1.11 12.14
C PRO A 41 9.73 0.10 12.39
N PRO A 42 9.71 -0.62 13.53
CA PRO A 42 10.60 -1.75 13.77
C PRO A 42 10.57 -2.74 12.60
N LEU A 43 11.73 -3.34 12.31
CA LEU A 43 11.82 -4.31 11.20
C LEU A 43 10.86 -5.49 11.41
N GLU A 44 10.68 -5.95 12.65
CA GLU A 44 9.81 -7.09 12.97
C GLU A 44 8.35 -6.84 12.56
N ASP A 45 7.78 -5.70 12.92
CA ASP A 45 6.41 -5.30 12.54
C ASP A 45 6.25 -5.27 11.02
N PHE A 46 7.25 -4.69 10.34
CA PHE A 46 7.29 -4.64 8.88
C PHE A 46 7.33 -6.03 8.25
N LEU A 47 8.19 -6.94 8.75
CA LEU A 47 8.33 -8.28 8.18
C LEU A 47 7.02 -9.06 8.28
N VAL A 48 6.26 -8.89 9.36
CA VAL A 48 4.97 -9.54 9.53
C VAL A 48 3.92 -8.97 8.58
N TRP A 49 3.80 -7.65 8.51
CA TRP A 49 2.84 -7.00 7.60
C TRP A 49 3.09 -7.37 6.14
N ARG A 50 4.36 -7.30 5.73
CA ARG A 50 4.85 -7.68 4.40
C ARG A 50 4.38 -9.06 3.97
N ASP A 51 4.40 -10.03 4.88
CA ASP A 51 4.13 -11.44 4.59
C ASP A 51 2.65 -11.71 4.32
N LEU A 52 1.78 -10.83 4.80
CA LEU A 52 0.33 -11.02 4.79
C LEU A 52 -0.38 -10.26 3.68
N ARG A 53 0.08 -9.05 3.32
CA ARG A 53 -0.81 -8.07 2.68
C ARG A 53 -0.37 -7.52 1.34
N VAL A 54 0.92 -7.52 1.02
CA VAL A 54 1.44 -6.73 -0.11
C VAL A 54 0.81 -7.12 -1.45
N ILE A 55 0.53 -8.40 -1.68
CA ILE A 55 -0.14 -8.84 -2.91
C ILE A 55 -1.59 -8.35 -2.95
N ASP A 56 -2.29 -8.35 -1.81
CA ASP A 56 -3.64 -7.83 -1.72
C ASP A 56 -3.66 -6.31 -1.89
N GLU A 57 -2.69 -5.60 -1.31
CA GLU A 57 -2.56 -4.15 -1.45
C GLU A 57 -2.33 -3.71 -2.91
N ILE A 58 -1.66 -4.54 -3.72
CA ILE A 58 -1.55 -4.28 -5.17
C ILE A 58 -2.95 -4.25 -5.81
N HIS A 59 -3.83 -5.18 -5.45
CA HIS A 59 -5.21 -5.18 -5.94
C HIS A 59 -6.00 -3.98 -5.40
N TRP A 60 -5.84 -3.64 -4.12
CA TRP A 60 -6.46 -2.44 -3.54
C TRP A 60 -6.02 -1.14 -4.22
N TYR A 61 -4.76 -1.03 -4.65
CA TYR A 61 -4.28 0.13 -5.40
C TYR A 61 -5.06 0.33 -6.70
N GLY A 62 -5.23 -0.74 -7.49
CA GLY A 62 -5.99 -0.65 -8.73
C GLY A 62 -7.48 -0.48 -8.52
N TRP A 63 -8.03 -1.13 -7.49
CA TRP A 63 -9.41 -0.93 -7.08
C TRP A 63 -9.68 0.52 -6.66
N PHE A 64 -8.79 1.17 -5.90
CA PHE A 64 -8.94 2.57 -5.48
C PHE A 64 -9.05 3.49 -6.69
N ILE A 65 -8.18 3.29 -7.69
CA ILE A 65 -8.22 4.07 -8.93
C ILE A 65 -9.55 3.84 -9.66
N ASP A 66 -9.97 2.58 -9.81
CA ASP A 66 -11.23 2.23 -10.45
C ASP A 66 -12.44 2.85 -9.76
N TYR A 67 -12.51 2.74 -8.43
CA TYR A 67 -13.57 3.31 -7.63
C TYR A 67 -13.76 4.79 -7.91
N TRP A 68 -12.69 5.60 -7.83
CA TRP A 68 -12.80 7.05 -8.06
C TRP A 68 -13.04 7.38 -9.54
N MET A 69 -12.28 6.79 -10.46
CA MET A 69 -12.43 7.08 -11.89
C MET A 69 -13.82 6.72 -12.42
N GLU A 70 -14.44 5.68 -11.89
CA GLU A 70 -15.78 5.23 -12.28
C GLU A 70 -16.91 5.88 -11.47
N GLY A 71 -16.60 6.80 -10.57
CA GLY A 71 -17.60 7.57 -9.81
C GLY A 71 -18.26 6.78 -8.68
N GLY A 72 -17.49 5.91 -8.02
CA GLY A 72 -17.93 5.09 -6.89
C GLY A 72 -18.57 3.79 -7.30
N LEU A 73 -18.28 3.27 -8.51
CA LEU A 73 -18.82 1.99 -8.98
C LEU A 73 -18.36 0.86 -8.06
N LEU A 74 -19.31 0.05 -7.59
CA LEU A 74 -19.02 -1.07 -6.71
C LEU A 74 -18.41 -2.23 -7.50
N ARG A 75 -17.13 -2.49 -7.22
CA ARG A 75 -16.38 -3.62 -7.76
C ARG A 75 -15.79 -4.46 -6.65
N ASP A 76 -15.68 -5.75 -6.90
CA ASP A 76 -14.84 -6.62 -6.10
C ASP A 76 -13.37 -6.26 -6.28
N VAL A 77 -12.63 -6.18 -5.18
CA VAL A 77 -11.25 -5.70 -5.14
C VAL A 77 -10.30 -6.64 -5.89
N PHE A 78 -10.50 -7.95 -5.75
CA PHE A 78 -9.55 -8.93 -6.24
C PHE A 78 -9.81 -9.35 -7.70
N THR A 79 -11.08 -9.46 -8.09
CA THR A 79 -11.49 -9.86 -9.44
C THR A 79 -11.79 -8.66 -10.35
N ASN A 80 -11.96 -7.46 -9.79
CA ASN A 80 -12.41 -6.25 -10.50
C ASN A 80 -13.79 -6.37 -11.16
N LYS A 81 -14.56 -7.43 -10.86
CA LYS A 81 -15.93 -7.62 -11.36
C LYS A 81 -16.89 -6.65 -10.69
N ILE A 82 -17.91 -6.22 -11.42
CA ILE A 82 -19.03 -5.46 -10.84
C ILE A 82 -19.67 -6.31 -9.74
N THR A 83 -19.98 -5.72 -8.61
CA THR A 83 -20.49 -6.45 -7.45
C THR A 83 -21.77 -5.87 -6.87
N THR A 84 -22.36 -6.58 -5.92
CA THR A 84 -23.60 -6.17 -5.25
C THR A 84 -23.28 -5.31 -4.03
N PRO A 85 -24.20 -4.44 -3.58
CA PRO A 85 -24.02 -3.67 -2.34
C PRO A 85 -23.79 -4.55 -1.10
N TYR A 86 -24.40 -5.74 -1.06
CA TYR A 86 -24.21 -6.70 0.01
C TYR A 86 -22.76 -7.21 0.05
N HIS A 87 -22.26 -7.73 -1.06
CA HIS A 87 -20.87 -8.21 -1.16
C HIS A 87 -19.87 -7.08 -0.90
N TRP A 88 -20.13 -5.89 -1.43
CA TRP A 88 -19.33 -4.69 -1.16
C TRP A 88 -19.22 -4.37 0.34
N ASN A 89 -20.31 -4.53 1.09
CA ASN A 89 -20.29 -4.28 2.53
C ASN A 89 -19.44 -5.30 3.30
N LEU A 90 -19.34 -6.55 2.84
CA LEU A 90 -18.44 -7.55 3.41
C LEU A 90 -16.97 -7.14 3.19
N LEU A 91 -16.62 -6.73 1.97
CA LEU A 91 -15.26 -6.29 1.61
C LEU A 91 -14.79 -5.07 2.42
N ARG A 92 -15.70 -4.16 2.78
CA ARG A 92 -15.40 -2.99 3.63
C ARG A 92 -15.25 -3.31 5.11
N GLN A 93 -15.46 -4.57 5.52
CA GLN A 93 -15.35 -5.01 6.92
C GLN A 93 -14.30 -6.12 7.07
N PRO A 94 -13.02 -5.85 6.72
CA PRO A 94 -11.97 -6.86 6.75
C PRO A 94 -11.61 -7.35 8.16
N SER A 95 -12.13 -6.71 9.22
CA SER A 95 -12.03 -7.20 10.59
C SER A 95 -13.09 -8.23 10.97
N SER A 96 -14.17 -8.31 10.18
CA SER A 96 -15.34 -9.14 10.45
C SER A 96 -15.42 -10.35 9.53
N TYR A 97 -14.86 -10.25 8.33
CA TYR A 97 -14.89 -11.30 7.33
C TYR A 97 -13.49 -11.51 6.77
N SER A 98 -13.08 -12.77 6.70
CA SER A 98 -11.88 -13.17 5.97
C SER A 98 -12.07 -13.01 4.46
N LYS A 99 -10.97 -12.99 3.73
CA LYS A 99 -10.96 -12.92 2.27
C LYS A 99 -11.74 -14.08 1.63
N ASP A 100 -11.63 -15.28 2.19
CA ASP A 100 -12.27 -16.47 1.64
C ASP A 100 -13.78 -16.48 1.91
N GLU A 101 -14.21 -15.96 3.07
CA GLU A 101 -15.64 -15.76 3.38
C GLU A 101 -16.29 -14.69 2.50
N ALA A 102 -15.50 -13.68 2.11
CA ALA A 102 -15.91 -12.62 1.21
C ALA A 102 -15.49 -12.89 -0.25
N ALA A 103 -15.27 -14.15 -0.63
CA ALA A 103 -14.90 -14.49 -2.00
C ALA A 103 -16.08 -14.24 -2.97
N TYR A 104 -15.79 -13.61 -4.12
CA TYR A 104 -16.82 -13.22 -5.09
C TYR A 104 -17.66 -14.41 -5.58
N ASP A 105 -17.02 -15.53 -5.87
CA ASP A 105 -17.69 -16.73 -6.37
C ASP A 105 -18.57 -17.41 -5.32
N LEU A 106 -18.23 -17.27 -4.04
CA LEU A 106 -19.05 -17.75 -2.92
C LEU A 106 -20.28 -16.86 -2.70
N VAL A 107 -20.10 -15.54 -2.69
CA VAL A 107 -21.16 -14.60 -2.30
C VAL A 107 -22.05 -14.17 -3.47
N VAL A 108 -21.45 -13.94 -4.64
CA VAL A 108 -22.16 -13.44 -5.84
C VAL A 108 -22.38 -14.56 -6.86
N GLY A 109 -21.40 -15.44 -7.03
CA GLY A 109 -21.42 -16.50 -8.03
C GLY A 109 -20.86 -16.06 -9.39
N ASN A 110 -20.01 -16.88 -10.00
CA ASN A 110 -19.33 -16.54 -11.25
C ASN A 110 -20.25 -16.40 -12.47
N ALA A 111 -21.42 -17.05 -12.46
CA ALA A 111 -22.40 -16.99 -13.54
C ALA A 111 -23.44 -15.86 -13.39
N THR A 112 -23.40 -15.14 -12.26
CA THR A 112 -24.40 -14.10 -11.95
C THR A 112 -24.07 -12.81 -12.70
N ILE A 113 -25.04 -12.33 -13.49
CA ILE A 113 -24.94 -11.02 -14.15
C ILE A 113 -25.38 -9.95 -13.14
N VAL A 114 -24.42 -9.18 -12.65
CA VAL A 114 -24.67 -8.09 -11.70
C VAL A 114 -24.86 -6.77 -12.45
N ARG A 115 -25.91 -6.02 -12.10
CA ARG A 115 -26.11 -4.66 -12.63
C ARG A 115 -25.17 -3.67 -11.90
N PRO A 116 -24.63 -2.66 -12.61
CA PRO A 116 -23.85 -1.60 -11.98
C PRO A 116 -24.58 -0.98 -10.79
N SER A 117 -23.88 -0.83 -9.66
CA SER A 117 -24.35 -0.11 -8.48
C SER A 117 -23.23 0.80 -7.99
N TYR A 118 -23.59 1.93 -7.38
CA TYR A 118 -22.65 2.97 -6.97
C TYR A 118 -22.74 3.19 -5.46
N ASP A 119 -21.65 3.63 -4.83
CA ASP A 119 -21.66 4.02 -3.42
C ASP A 119 -22.66 5.17 -3.20
N PRO A 120 -23.66 5.03 -2.31
CA PRO A 120 -24.64 6.07 -2.04
C PRO A 120 -24.01 7.41 -1.62
N ASN A 121 -22.86 7.40 -0.94
CA ASN A 121 -22.17 8.64 -0.56
C ASN A 121 -21.69 9.40 -1.80
N CYS A 122 -21.33 8.71 -2.87
CA CYS A 122 -20.94 9.33 -4.14
C CYS A 122 -22.11 9.98 -4.88
N VAL A 123 -23.34 9.52 -4.62
CA VAL A 123 -24.55 10.08 -5.21
C VAL A 123 -25.07 11.24 -4.37
N ASP A 124 -25.11 11.06 -3.05
CA ASP A 124 -25.87 11.93 -2.17
C ASP A 124 -25.01 12.99 -1.46
N LYS A 125 -23.71 12.73 -1.25
CA LYS A 125 -22.85 13.55 -0.37
C LYS A 125 -21.71 14.26 -1.07
N VAL A 126 -21.27 13.78 -2.24
CA VAL A 126 -20.18 14.41 -2.98
C VAL A 126 -20.74 15.26 -4.12
N SER A 127 -20.61 16.57 -3.99
CA SER A 127 -21.05 17.53 -5.01
C SER A 127 -20.35 17.25 -6.36
N GLY A 128 -21.14 16.95 -7.39
CA GLY A 128 -20.61 16.57 -8.71
C GLY A 128 -20.19 15.10 -8.84
N GLY A 129 -20.40 14.29 -7.81
CA GLY A 129 -20.09 12.87 -7.76
C GLY A 129 -18.63 12.56 -7.43
N CYS A 130 -18.30 11.28 -7.32
CA CYS A 130 -16.96 10.81 -6.95
C CYS A 130 -15.94 10.79 -8.11
N LYS A 131 -16.26 11.32 -9.29
CA LYS A 131 -15.28 11.31 -10.39
C LYS A 131 -14.21 12.37 -10.17
N PRO A 132 -12.91 12.06 -10.36
CA PRO A 132 -11.88 13.05 -10.19
C PRO A 132 -11.97 14.12 -11.28
N ILE A 133 -11.98 15.38 -10.85
CA ILE A 133 -11.84 16.54 -11.75
C ILE A 133 -10.38 16.76 -12.18
N GLN A 134 -9.44 16.32 -11.34
CA GLN A 134 -8.00 16.47 -11.56
C GLN A 134 -7.26 15.27 -10.98
N ILE A 135 -6.22 14.82 -11.68
CA ILE A 135 -5.24 13.85 -11.17
C ILE A 135 -3.99 14.60 -10.72
N ILE A 136 -3.50 14.24 -9.54
CA ILE A 136 -2.33 14.86 -8.92
C ILE A 136 -1.32 13.74 -8.59
N SER A 137 -0.08 13.87 -9.04
CA SER A 137 1.04 13.04 -8.62
C SER A 137 1.65 13.61 -7.36
N ALA A 138 1.71 12.81 -6.31
CA ALA A 138 2.37 13.23 -5.08
C ALA A 138 3.90 13.33 -5.24
N GLU A 139 4.49 12.51 -6.12
CA GLU A 139 5.93 12.57 -6.44
C GLU A 139 6.27 13.87 -7.14
N ASN A 140 5.47 14.26 -8.14
CA ASN A 140 5.66 15.55 -8.80
C ASN A 140 5.41 16.71 -7.85
N LEU A 141 4.45 16.60 -6.93
CA LEU A 141 4.11 17.68 -6.00
C LEU A 141 5.27 18.05 -5.07
N ILE A 142 6.13 17.10 -4.71
CA ILE A 142 7.30 17.39 -3.86
C ILE A 142 8.60 17.58 -4.67
N ASP A 143 8.55 17.41 -5.99
CA ASP A 143 9.70 17.57 -6.86
C ASP A 143 10.03 19.05 -7.07
N HIS A 144 11.33 19.38 -7.09
CA HIS A 144 11.76 20.78 -7.21
C HIS A 144 11.43 21.40 -8.57
N THR A 145 11.31 20.58 -9.62
CA THR A 145 11.06 21.02 -11.00
C THR A 145 9.57 20.98 -11.32
N PHE A 146 8.89 19.89 -10.95
CA PHE A 146 7.48 19.68 -11.30
C PHE A 146 6.51 20.18 -10.23
N GLY A 147 6.97 20.41 -9.00
CA GLY A 147 6.15 20.76 -7.83
C GLY A 147 5.29 22.01 -8.01
N PRO A 148 5.82 23.15 -8.50
CA PRO A 148 5.02 24.35 -8.74
C PRO A 148 3.86 24.11 -9.72
N VAL A 149 4.10 23.34 -10.78
CA VAL A 149 3.07 23.01 -11.79
C VAL A 149 2.02 22.07 -11.19
N GLU A 150 2.45 21.07 -10.42
CA GLU A 150 1.56 20.12 -9.78
C GLU A 150 0.72 20.77 -8.66
N ASN A 151 1.30 21.70 -7.90
CA ASN A 151 0.59 22.52 -6.91
C ASN A 151 -0.46 23.42 -7.57
N ARG A 152 -0.18 23.99 -8.75
CA ARG A 152 -1.17 24.76 -9.51
C ARG A 152 -2.38 23.92 -9.89
N LYS A 153 -2.20 22.63 -10.24
CA LYS A 153 -3.33 21.72 -10.48
C LYS A 153 -4.19 21.53 -9.23
N LEU A 154 -3.57 21.43 -8.06
CA LEU A 154 -4.28 21.33 -6.77
C LEU A 154 -5.13 22.58 -6.52
N ALA A 155 -4.54 23.77 -6.64
CA ALA A 155 -5.24 25.02 -6.43
C ALA A 155 -6.42 25.21 -7.41
N LYS A 156 -6.21 24.90 -8.70
CA LYS A 156 -7.28 24.92 -9.71
C LYS A 156 -8.41 23.94 -9.44
N ALA A 157 -8.14 22.81 -8.79
CA ALA A 157 -9.18 21.87 -8.40
C ALA A 157 -10.07 22.41 -7.26
N LEU A 158 -9.56 23.36 -6.48
CA LEU A 158 -10.26 24.02 -5.37
C LEU A 158 -10.95 25.33 -5.80
N GLU A 159 -10.53 25.93 -6.91
CA GLU A 159 -11.12 27.13 -7.49
C GLU A 159 -12.62 26.93 -7.80
N GLY A 160 -13.42 27.94 -7.48
CA GLY A 160 -14.87 27.96 -7.66
C GLY A 160 -15.65 26.98 -6.77
N LYS A 161 -15.01 26.36 -5.76
CA LYS A 161 -15.69 25.47 -4.80
C LYS A 161 -16.23 26.28 -3.63
N HIS A 162 -17.55 26.25 -3.44
CA HIS A 162 -18.20 26.95 -2.33
C HIS A 162 -17.61 26.55 -0.97
N GLY A 163 -17.35 27.54 -0.12
CA GLY A 163 -16.70 27.35 1.19
C GLY A 163 -15.18 27.14 1.16
N ILE A 164 -14.57 27.04 -0.03
CA ILE A 164 -13.11 26.95 -0.19
C ILE A 164 -12.57 28.14 -1.00
N ASP A 165 -13.25 28.46 -2.11
CA ASP A 165 -12.84 29.52 -3.04
C ASP A 165 -12.67 30.89 -2.37
N GLU A 166 -13.51 31.17 -1.37
CA GLU A 166 -13.46 32.39 -0.54
C GLU A 166 -12.15 32.53 0.26
N TYR A 167 -11.45 31.41 0.47
CA TYR A 167 -10.16 31.33 1.17
C TYR A 167 -9.01 31.01 0.22
N LEU A 168 -9.28 30.84 -1.08
CA LEU A 168 -8.24 30.59 -2.06
C LEU A 168 -7.48 31.90 -2.32
N ILE A 169 -6.18 31.87 -2.05
CA ILE A 169 -5.30 33.01 -2.30
C ILE A 169 -5.05 33.22 -3.78
N ASP A 170 -4.59 34.41 -4.14
CA ASP A 170 -4.25 34.78 -5.52
C ASP A 170 -3.24 33.81 -6.17
N GLU A 171 -3.44 33.53 -7.46
CA GLU A 171 -2.62 32.59 -8.24
C GLU A 171 -1.13 32.97 -8.23
N SER A 172 -0.80 34.27 -8.14
CA SER A 172 0.60 34.73 -8.07
C SER A 172 1.33 34.26 -6.80
N ILE A 173 0.62 33.83 -5.77
CA ILE A 173 1.18 33.42 -4.47
C ILE A 173 1.32 31.90 -4.34
N TRP A 174 0.68 31.11 -5.20
CA TRP A 174 0.65 29.64 -5.07
C TRP A 174 2.04 29.00 -5.06
N GLU A 175 2.96 29.49 -5.91
CA GLU A 175 4.34 28.99 -5.95
C GLU A 175 5.13 29.37 -4.69
N CYS A 176 4.89 30.56 -4.13
CA CYS A 176 5.51 31.00 -2.88
C CYS A 176 5.07 30.09 -1.72
N ILE A 177 3.77 29.79 -1.61
CA ILE A 177 3.26 28.86 -0.59
C ILE A 177 3.90 27.49 -0.74
N TRP A 178 3.94 26.96 -1.97
CA TRP A 178 4.55 25.66 -2.22
C TRP A 178 6.02 25.65 -1.78
N THR A 179 6.78 26.70 -2.11
CA THR A 179 8.18 26.85 -1.70
C THR A 179 8.30 26.85 -0.17
N GLU A 180 7.48 27.62 0.53
CA GLU A 180 7.52 27.70 1.99
C GLU A 180 7.16 26.36 2.65
N LEU A 181 6.13 25.67 2.16
CA LEU A 181 5.66 24.42 2.75
C LEU A 181 6.58 23.24 2.43
N ILE A 182 7.03 23.11 1.18
CA ILE A 182 7.74 21.92 0.68
C ILE A 182 9.26 22.10 0.70
N ILE A 183 9.77 23.23 0.21
CA ILE A 183 11.22 23.48 0.11
C ILE A 183 11.78 24.00 1.43
N SER A 184 11.14 25.00 2.02
CA SER A 184 11.52 25.57 3.32
C SER A 184 11.05 24.72 4.50
N LYS A 185 10.37 23.58 4.25
CA LYS A 185 9.93 22.60 5.25
C LYS A 185 9.11 23.19 6.40
N LYS A 186 8.31 24.23 6.12
CA LYS A 186 7.38 24.83 7.11
C LYS A 186 6.05 24.10 7.17
N GLY A 187 5.78 23.17 6.25
CA GLY A 187 4.60 22.33 6.23
C GLY A 187 4.65 21.17 7.22
N MET A 188 3.63 20.30 7.17
CA MET A 188 3.67 19.01 7.86
C MET A 188 4.78 18.13 7.28
N LYS A 189 5.33 17.24 8.11
CA LYS A 189 6.28 16.23 7.64
C LYS A 189 5.64 15.38 6.55
N THR A 190 6.45 15.07 5.55
CA THR A 190 6.11 14.23 4.41
C THR A 190 7.02 13.01 4.38
N PHE A 191 6.75 12.09 3.46
CA PHE A 191 7.56 10.89 3.25
C PHE A 191 9.05 11.17 2.92
N VAL A 192 9.41 12.39 2.51
CA VAL A 192 10.82 12.79 2.29
C VAL A 192 11.49 13.36 3.54
N ASP A 193 10.73 13.64 4.60
CA ASP A 193 11.22 14.27 5.84
C ASP A 193 11.55 13.25 6.94
N SER A 194 11.52 11.96 6.61
CA SER A 194 11.77 10.91 7.58
C SER A 194 13.27 10.79 7.89
N ASP A 195 13.67 11.35 9.04
CA ASP A 195 15.05 11.41 9.50
C ASP A 195 15.69 10.02 9.70
N GLY A 196 16.97 9.87 9.33
CA GLY A 196 17.73 8.64 9.55
C GLY A 196 17.37 7.47 8.63
N ILE A 197 16.44 7.67 7.70
CA ILE A 197 16.12 6.70 6.64
C ILE A 197 17.02 6.99 5.44
N THR A 198 18.28 6.54 5.49
CA THR A 198 18.91 6.11 4.23
C THR A 198 17.93 5.13 3.63
N LYS A 199 17.38 5.43 2.43
CA LYS A 199 16.38 4.61 1.73
C LYS A 199 16.67 3.14 2.06
N ARG A 200 15.91 2.55 2.98
CA ARG A 200 15.98 1.11 3.16
C ARG A 200 15.16 0.65 1.98
N ASP A 201 15.86 0.56 0.85
CA ASP A 201 15.35 0.06 -0.40
C ASP A 201 15.06 -1.40 -0.15
N TYR A 202 13.91 -1.64 0.46
CA TYR A 202 13.29 -2.93 0.39
C TYR A 202 13.11 -3.21 -1.09
N ASN A 203 13.73 -4.31 -1.49
CA ASN A 203 13.59 -4.81 -2.83
C ASN A 203 12.34 -5.67 -2.89
N PHE A 204 11.69 -5.65 -4.03
CA PHE A 204 10.58 -6.54 -4.30
C PHE A 204 11.07 -7.77 -5.06
N SER A 205 10.61 -8.94 -4.63
CA SER A 205 10.83 -10.17 -5.38
C SER A 205 10.16 -10.07 -6.76
N SER A 206 10.71 -10.80 -7.73
CA SER A 206 10.19 -10.78 -9.10
C SER A 206 8.70 -11.13 -9.19
N GLU A 207 8.19 -12.01 -8.32
CA GLU A 207 6.76 -12.34 -8.22
C GLU A 207 5.89 -11.12 -7.88
N ILE A 208 6.30 -10.31 -6.91
CA ILE A 208 5.51 -9.15 -6.47
C ILE A 208 5.58 -8.06 -7.55
N LEU A 209 6.76 -7.84 -8.13
CA LEU A 209 6.95 -6.90 -9.24
C LEU A 209 6.12 -7.30 -10.47
N GLU A 210 6.04 -8.59 -10.80
CA GLU A 210 5.14 -9.12 -11.85
C GLU A 210 3.67 -8.78 -11.55
N LYS A 211 3.24 -8.92 -10.29
CA LYS A 211 1.87 -8.57 -9.88
C LYS A 211 1.60 -7.07 -9.99
N MET A 212 2.54 -6.22 -9.56
CA MET A 212 2.46 -4.77 -9.74
C MET A 212 2.34 -4.39 -11.21
N MET A 213 3.21 -4.94 -12.08
CA MET A 213 3.17 -4.67 -13.52
C MET A 213 1.84 -5.11 -14.14
N HIS A 214 1.34 -6.29 -13.79
CA HIS A 214 0.06 -6.79 -14.28
C HIS A 214 -1.10 -5.85 -13.90
N GLU A 215 -1.12 -5.35 -12.67
CA GLU A 215 -2.15 -4.42 -12.22
C GLU A 215 -2.04 -3.05 -12.91
N LEU A 216 -0.82 -2.53 -13.08
CA LEU A 216 -0.57 -1.31 -13.84
C LEU A 216 -0.98 -1.48 -15.31
N ASP A 217 -0.72 -2.63 -15.92
CA ASP A 217 -1.13 -2.94 -17.28
C ASP A 217 -2.65 -2.99 -17.42
N ARG A 218 -3.35 -3.60 -16.47
CA ARG A 218 -4.82 -3.61 -16.43
C ARG A 218 -5.38 -2.19 -16.44
N LEU A 219 -4.86 -1.31 -15.58
CA LEU A 219 -5.28 0.09 -15.49
C LEU A 219 -4.94 0.87 -16.76
N LEU A 220 -3.71 0.70 -17.29
CA LEU A 220 -3.28 1.36 -18.52
C LEU A 220 -4.16 0.95 -19.70
N THR A 221 -4.43 -0.35 -19.88
CA THR A 221 -5.32 -0.84 -20.92
C THR A 221 -6.71 -0.22 -20.78
N LYS A 222 -7.29 -0.25 -19.58
CA LYS A 222 -8.63 0.30 -19.33
C LYS A 222 -8.71 1.80 -19.63
N TYR A 223 -7.85 2.61 -19.02
CA TYR A 223 -7.94 4.08 -19.11
C TYR A 223 -7.36 4.68 -20.39
N SER A 224 -6.61 3.90 -21.17
CA SER A 224 -6.20 4.29 -22.53
C SER A 224 -7.22 3.90 -23.60
N THR A 225 -8.31 3.20 -23.24
CA THR A 225 -9.29 2.72 -24.21
C THR A 225 -10.14 3.87 -24.77
N ASP A 226 -10.26 3.91 -26.10
CA ASP A 226 -11.14 4.83 -26.84
C ASP A 226 -12.39 4.12 -27.41
N ILE A 227 -12.71 2.96 -26.84
CA ILE A 227 -13.85 2.13 -27.25
C ILE A 227 -15.05 2.43 -26.34
N ALA A 228 -16.24 2.47 -26.94
CA ALA A 228 -17.51 2.57 -26.23
C ALA A 228 -17.69 1.43 -25.21
N PRO A 229 -18.42 1.67 -24.10
CA PRO A 229 -19.14 2.90 -23.76
C PRO A 229 -18.30 3.95 -23.03
N ASP A 230 -17.10 3.60 -22.56
CA ASP A 230 -16.46 4.38 -21.49
C ASP A 230 -15.55 5.52 -21.96
N TYR A 231 -15.20 5.56 -23.26
CA TYR A 231 -14.44 6.62 -23.97
C TYR A 231 -13.41 7.32 -23.07
N TRP A 232 -12.58 6.54 -22.37
CA TRP A 232 -11.71 7.06 -21.30
C TRP A 232 -10.67 8.01 -21.87
N PHE A 233 -10.15 7.70 -23.06
CA PHE A 233 -9.12 8.50 -23.74
C PHE A 233 -9.56 9.95 -24.00
N SER A 234 -10.86 10.23 -24.10
CA SER A 234 -11.37 11.60 -24.30
C SER A 234 -11.28 12.47 -23.03
N LYS A 235 -11.22 11.87 -21.84
CA LYS A 235 -11.28 12.58 -20.55
C LYS A 235 -9.88 13.01 -20.12
N HIS A 236 -9.72 14.28 -19.75
CA HIS A 236 -8.45 14.85 -19.28
C HIS A 236 -7.87 14.07 -18.10
N ALA A 237 -8.69 13.76 -17.09
CA ALA A 237 -8.26 12.98 -15.93
C ALA A 237 -7.70 11.59 -16.30
N SER A 238 -8.27 10.91 -17.31
CA SER A 238 -7.72 9.63 -17.76
C SER A 238 -6.36 9.79 -18.43
N LYS A 239 -6.16 10.86 -19.23
CA LYS A 239 -4.87 11.13 -19.87
C LYS A 239 -3.78 11.38 -18.83
N ASP A 240 -4.07 12.24 -17.85
CA ASP A 240 -3.16 12.52 -16.74
C ASP A 240 -2.82 11.23 -15.96
N LEU A 241 -3.84 10.42 -15.66
CA LEU A 241 -3.66 9.13 -14.98
C LEU A 241 -2.78 8.17 -15.80
N VAL A 242 -3.04 8.04 -17.10
CA VAL A 242 -2.27 7.13 -17.98
C VAL A 242 -0.80 7.53 -18.04
N GLU A 243 -0.49 8.82 -18.18
CA GLU A 243 0.90 9.30 -18.18
C GLU A 243 1.59 8.99 -16.84
N LEU A 244 0.88 9.20 -15.72
CA LEU A 244 1.40 8.85 -14.41
C LEU A 244 1.65 7.33 -14.25
N LEU A 245 0.69 6.50 -14.67
CA LEU A 245 0.81 5.05 -14.58
C LEU A 245 1.93 4.50 -15.48
N LYS A 246 2.22 5.11 -16.63
CA LYS A 246 3.39 4.76 -17.46
C LYS A 246 4.69 4.99 -16.69
N ALA A 247 4.82 6.11 -15.99
CA ALA A 247 5.99 6.39 -15.16
C ALA A 247 6.12 5.37 -14.01
N HIS A 248 5.00 5.02 -13.36
CA HIS A 248 4.99 3.98 -12.31
C HIS A 248 5.44 2.63 -12.87
N LYS A 249 4.87 2.21 -14.01
CA LYS A 249 5.22 0.94 -14.67
C LYS A 249 6.69 0.90 -15.05
N LYS A 250 7.23 2.00 -15.57
CA LYS A 250 8.66 2.10 -15.87
C LYS A 250 9.51 1.86 -14.62
N SER A 251 9.20 2.54 -13.52
CA SER A 251 9.93 2.36 -12.25
C SER A 251 9.87 0.92 -11.72
N VAL A 252 8.70 0.28 -11.77
CA VAL A 252 8.53 -1.12 -11.33
C VAL A 252 9.28 -2.07 -12.26
N LYS A 253 9.25 -1.83 -13.57
CA LYS A 253 9.95 -2.64 -14.57
C LYS A 253 11.47 -2.55 -14.42
N ASP A 254 12.01 -1.36 -14.21
CA ASP A 254 13.45 -1.16 -14.03
C ASP A 254 13.94 -1.98 -12.81
N GLU A 255 13.21 -1.98 -11.69
CA GLU A 255 13.51 -2.84 -10.52
C GLU A 255 13.36 -4.34 -10.84
N TYR A 256 12.33 -4.73 -11.59
CA TYR A 256 12.11 -6.12 -12.00
C TYR A 256 13.28 -6.68 -12.82
N ASP A 257 13.77 -5.91 -13.79
CA ASP A 257 14.88 -6.30 -14.65
C ASP A 257 16.17 -6.44 -13.81
N GLU A 258 16.44 -5.51 -12.89
CA GLU A 258 17.58 -5.61 -11.96
C GLU A 258 17.53 -6.86 -11.08
N VAL A 259 16.34 -7.22 -10.55
CA VAL A 259 16.17 -8.40 -9.71
C VAL A 259 16.33 -9.70 -10.52
N LYS A 260 15.74 -9.78 -11.72
CA LYS A 260 15.85 -10.96 -12.59
C LYS A 260 17.27 -11.18 -13.09
N LEU A 261 17.99 -10.10 -13.43
CA LEU A 261 19.38 -10.17 -13.89
C LEU A 261 20.38 -10.35 -12.74
N GLY A 262 19.93 -10.31 -11.49
CA GLY A 262 20.78 -10.42 -10.31
C GLY A 262 21.60 -9.16 -10.00
N GLY A 263 21.34 -8.04 -10.69
CA GLY A 263 21.90 -6.73 -10.36
C GLY A 263 21.43 -6.23 -8.99
N ARG A 264 20.23 -6.64 -8.56
CA ARG A 264 19.66 -6.36 -7.24
C ARG A 264 19.48 -7.64 -6.43
N LYS A 265 20.28 -7.80 -5.39
CA LYS A 265 20.31 -9.03 -4.58
C LYS A 265 19.30 -8.97 -3.43
N LEU A 266 18.29 -9.83 -3.51
CA LEU A 266 17.24 -9.96 -2.51
C LEU A 266 17.74 -10.61 -1.20
N THR A 267 17.48 -9.97 -0.07
CA THR A 267 17.79 -10.39 1.31
C THR A 267 16.56 -10.99 2.02
N SER A 268 16.70 -11.40 3.29
CA SER A 268 15.56 -11.82 4.13
C SER A 268 14.65 -10.66 4.54
N ASN A 269 15.14 -9.43 4.43
CA ASN A 269 14.44 -8.22 4.87
C ASN A 269 13.58 -7.61 3.74
N ASP A 270 13.71 -8.13 2.52
CA ASP A 270 13.04 -7.64 1.31
C ASP A 270 11.62 -8.21 1.17
N PHE A 271 10.82 -7.62 0.27
CA PHE A 271 9.47 -8.10 -0.07
C PHE A 271 9.53 -9.40 -0.87
N LEU A 272 9.52 -10.52 -0.17
CA LEU A 272 9.51 -11.85 -0.79
C LEU A 272 8.07 -12.36 -0.89
N GLY A 273 7.59 -12.63 -2.10
CA GLY A 273 6.30 -13.29 -2.30
C GLY A 273 6.34 -14.77 -1.90
N PRO A 274 5.18 -15.44 -1.79
CA PRO A 274 5.09 -16.84 -1.35
C PRO A 274 5.97 -17.78 -2.18
N ARG A 275 5.98 -17.63 -3.51
CA ARG A 275 6.78 -18.50 -4.40
C ARG A 275 8.27 -18.29 -4.17
N GLU A 276 8.72 -17.05 -3.99
CA GLU A 276 10.13 -16.76 -3.73
C GLU A 276 10.59 -17.31 -2.38
N ARG A 277 9.74 -17.27 -1.35
CA ARG A 277 10.03 -17.85 -0.03
C ARG A 277 10.13 -19.35 -0.06
N GLU A 278 9.16 -20.00 -0.71
CA GLU A 278 9.15 -21.44 -0.88
C GLU A 278 10.43 -21.88 -1.61
N ARG A 279 10.77 -21.20 -2.71
CA ARG A 279 12.00 -21.44 -3.47
C ARG A 279 13.25 -21.32 -2.60
N ARG A 280 13.36 -20.27 -1.78
CA ARG A 280 14.50 -20.07 -0.85
C ARG A 280 14.56 -21.14 0.22
N THR A 281 13.42 -21.50 0.81
CA THR A 281 13.32 -22.53 1.83
C THR A 281 13.77 -23.87 1.26
N ARG A 282 13.27 -24.24 0.09
CA ARG A 282 13.69 -25.45 -0.64
C ARG A 282 15.19 -25.43 -0.96
N THR A 283 15.71 -24.31 -1.44
CA THR A 283 17.14 -24.16 -1.74
C THR A 283 18.02 -24.32 -0.49
N ARG A 284 17.60 -23.73 0.64
CA ARG A 284 18.31 -23.87 1.92
C ARG A 284 18.29 -25.32 2.42
N LYS A 285 17.13 -25.98 2.33
CA LYS A 285 16.98 -27.41 2.68
C LYS A 285 17.89 -28.29 1.84
N LEU A 286 17.92 -28.10 0.52
CA LEU A 286 18.80 -28.85 -0.39
C LEU A 286 20.28 -28.67 -0.03
N ARG A 287 20.74 -27.43 0.20
CA ARG A 287 22.13 -27.17 0.62
C ARG A 287 22.48 -27.82 1.96
N MET A 288 21.55 -27.81 2.91
CA MET A 288 21.74 -28.47 4.20
C MET A 288 21.85 -29.98 4.04
N LEU A 289 21.00 -30.60 3.22
CA LEU A 289 21.05 -32.03 2.92
C LEU A 289 22.35 -32.40 2.20
N GLU A 290 22.78 -31.61 1.21
CA GLU A 290 24.07 -31.82 0.53
C GLU A 290 25.26 -31.76 1.50
N ALA A 291 25.24 -30.81 2.46
CA ALA A 291 26.27 -30.73 3.50
C ALA A 291 26.25 -31.94 4.43
N ILE A 292 25.08 -32.38 4.89
CA ILE A 292 24.92 -33.59 5.72
C ILE A 292 25.41 -34.83 4.98
N LEU A 293 25.09 -34.97 3.69
CA LEU A 293 25.54 -36.09 2.88
C LEU A 293 27.07 -36.13 2.77
N ARG A 294 27.70 -34.97 2.57
CA ARG A 294 29.16 -34.85 2.48
C ARG A 294 29.87 -35.14 3.81
N GLU A 295 29.32 -34.67 4.93
CA GLU A 295 29.98 -34.76 6.23
C GLU A 295 29.65 -36.04 7.01
N LYS A 296 28.41 -36.54 6.89
CA LYS A 296 27.85 -37.58 7.77
C LYS A 296 27.36 -38.82 7.02
N GLY A 297 27.47 -38.84 5.69
CA GLY A 297 27.13 -39.99 4.86
C GLY A 297 25.62 -40.21 4.66
N ALA A 298 25.30 -41.29 3.95
CA ALA A 298 23.96 -41.55 3.42
C ALA A 298 22.89 -41.82 4.49
N GLU A 299 23.23 -42.47 5.61
CA GLU A 299 22.28 -42.75 6.68
C GLU A 299 21.82 -41.48 7.42
N ALA A 300 22.72 -40.53 7.65
CA ALA A 300 22.38 -39.25 8.25
C ALA A 300 21.54 -38.40 7.28
N HIS A 301 21.85 -38.45 5.99
CA HIS A 301 21.07 -37.81 4.94
C HIS A 301 19.63 -38.36 4.86
N SER A 302 19.46 -39.69 4.87
CA SER A 302 18.14 -40.34 4.83
C SER A 302 17.27 -39.99 6.03
N ARG A 303 17.84 -39.95 7.25
CA ARG A 303 17.12 -39.50 8.45
C ARG A 303 16.70 -38.02 8.37
N ALA A 304 17.61 -37.14 7.95
CA ALA A 304 17.31 -35.72 7.79
C ALA A 304 16.22 -35.45 6.73
N LEU A 305 16.21 -36.22 5.64
CA LEU A 305 15.16 -36.15 4.62
C LEU A 305 13.80 -36.57 5.19
N ALA A 306 13.74 -37.70 5.90
CA ALA A 306 12.51 -38.18 6.55
C ALA A 306 11.96 -37.17 7.58
N ASP A 307 12.84 -36.52 8.37
CA ASP A 307 12.45 -35.47 9.32
C ASP A 307 11.88 -34.22 8.63
N ILE A 308 12.42 -33.85 7.47
CA ILE A 308 11.92 -32.72 6.68
C ILE A 308 10.56 -33.05 6.08
N GLU A 309 10.40 -34.22 5.47
CA GLU A 309 9.13 -34.69 4.90
C GLU A 309 8.03 -34.81 5.98
N ALA A 310 8.39 -35.25 7.19
CA ALA A 310 7.46 -35.29 8.33
C ALA A 310 7.01 -33.88 8.76
N LYS A 311 7.90 -32.87 8.69
CA LYS A 311 7.59 -31.47 9.02
C LYS A 311 6.81 -30.75 7.92
N GLU A 312 6.99 -31.11 6.65
CA GLU A 312 6.24 -30.52 5.51
C GLU A 312 4.77 -30.96 5.46
N LYS A 313 4.41 -32.08 6.11
CA LYS A 313 3.00 -32.47 6.27
C LYS A 313 2.21 -31.61 7.26
N VAL A 314 2.88 -30.68 7.97
CA VAL A 314 2.22 -29.70 8.82
C VAL A 314 1.80 -28.53 7.94
N ASP A 315 0.49 -28.47 7.66
CA ASP A 315 -0.16 -27.51 6.80
C ASP A 315 0.21 -26.05 7.15
N HIS A 316 0.61 -25.27 6.14
CA HIS A 316 0.94 -23.86 6.28
C HIS A 316 -0.31 -22.96 6.28
N SER A 317 -1.52 -23.50 6.16
CA SER A 317 -2.76 -22.77 6.39
C SER A 317 -2.80 -22.16 7.80
N ASP A 318 -2.23 -22.84 8.79
CA ASP A 318 -2.08 -22.35 10.17
C ASP A 318 -1.04 -21.23 10.31
N PHE A 319 -0.13 -21.04 9.35
CA PHE A 319 0.89 -19.99 9.43
C PHE A 319 0.26 -18.59 9.44
N PHE A 320 -0.75 -18.36 8.59
CA PHE A 320 -1.45 -17.08 8.52
C PHE A 320 -2.35 -16.85 9.75
N ASN A 321 -3.01 -17.91 10.23
CA ASN A 321 -3.86 -17.85 11.44
C ASN A 321 -3.04 -17.67 12.74
N ASP A 322 -1.89 -18.33 12.88
CA ASP A 322 -0.98 -18.17 14.02
C ASP A 322 -0.28 -16.80 13.99
N LEU A 323 0.00 -16.28 12.79
CA LEU A 323 0.58 -14.96 12.62
C LEU A 323 -0.42 -13.84 12.96
N ASP A 324 -1.69 -13.97 12.58
CA ASP A 324 -2.75 -13.04 12.98
C ASP A 324 -2.96 -13.02 14.50
N LYS A 325 -2.89 -14.18 15.17
CA LYS A 325 -2.90 -14.26 16.64
C LYS A 325 -1.68 -13.58 17.26
N LYS A 326 -0.48 -13.76 16.69
CA LYS A 326 0.76 -13.12 17.15
C LYS A 326 0.74 -11.60 16.95
N LEU A 327 0.15 -11.11 15.87
CA LEU A 327 -0.04 -9.67 15.64
C LEU A 327 -0.96 -9.04 16.68
N LEU A 328 -2.04 -9.72 17.04
CA LEU A 328 -2.93 -9.26 18.12
C LEU A 328 -2.18 -9.18 19.47
N LEU A 329 -1.28 -10.12 19.74
CA LEU A 329 -0.47 -10.12 20.97
C LEU A 329 0.62 -9.04 20.97
N HIS A 330 1.40 -8.91 19.89
CA HIS A 330 2.42 -7.86 19.76
C HIS A 330 1.82 -6.45 19.78
N ARG A 331 0.60 -6.26 19.27
CA ARG A 331 -0.14 -5.00 19.38
C ARG A 331 -0.36 -4.60 20.85
N VAL A 332 -0.74 -5.55 21.72
CA VAL A 332 -0.98 -5.28 23.14
C VAL A 332 0.33 -4.89 23.84
N ASP A 333 1.42 -5.59 23.56
CA ASP A 333 2.71 -5.34 24.21
C ASP A 333 3.41 -4.07 23.69
N GLY A 334 3.33 -3.81 22.39
CA GLY A 334 3.90 -2.62 21.74
C GLY A 334 3.26 -1.33 22.24
N HIS A 335 1.92 -1.26 22.29
CA HIS A 335 1.22 -0.10 22.85
C HIS A 335 1.52 0.08 24.34
N THR A 336 1.63 -1.01 25.11
CA THR A 336 1.95 -0.93 26.54
C THR A 336 3.37 -0.39 26.76
N LYS A 337 4.33 -0.77 25.92
CA LYS A 337 5.72 -0.30 26.01
C LYS A 337 5.85 1.16 25.55
N ALA A 338 5.27 1.52 24.41
CA ALA A 338 5.25 2.89 23.91
C ALA A 338 4.52 3.85 24.87
N ALA A 339 3.40 3.43 25.46
CA ALA A 339 2.69 4.21 26.47
C ALA A 339 3.51 4.41 27.74
N ARG A 340 4.24 3.38 28.20
CA ARG A 340 5.15 3.47 29.36
C ARG A 340 6.33 4.40 29.08
N GLU A 341 6.88 4.35 27.88
CA GLU A 341 8.01 5.19 27.47
C GLU A 341 7.58 6.65 27.29
N GLY A 342 6.42 6.90 26.68
CA GLY A 342 5.80 8.22 26.60
C GLY A 342 5.41 8.80 27.97
N ALA A 343 4.94 7.98 28.90
CA ALA A 343 4.67 8.39 30.29
C ALA A 343 5.96 8.73 31.04
N ARG A 344 7.03 7.96 30.82
CA ARG A 344 8.37 8.21 31.39
C ARG A 344 8.96 9.51 30.89
N MET A 345 8.87 9.79 29.59
CA MET A 345 9.34 11.04 28.98
C MET A 345 8.57 12.26 29.50
N ARG A 346 7.24 12.17 29.66
CA ARG A 346 6.43 13.22 30.28
C ARG A 346 6.83 13.49 31.74
N LYS A 347 7.11 12.43 32.50
CA LYS A 347 7.54 12.55 33.89
C LYS A 347 8.92 13.22 34.02
N LEU A 348 9.84 12.92 33.11
CA LEU A 348 11.17 13.55 33.05
C LEU A 348 11.09 15.04 32.68
N ASN A 349 10.21 15.42 31.75
CA ASN A 349 10.00 16.83 31.41
C ASN A 349 9.37 17.64 32.54
N MET A 350 8.49 17.04 33.36
CA MET A 350 7.90 17.74 34.52
C MET A 350 8.89 17.90 35.69
N THR A 351 9.91 17.06 35.79
CA THR A 351 10.94 17.16 36.84
C THR A 351 12.11 18.07 36.49
N GLY A 352 12.26 18.47 35.23
CA GLY A 352 13.34 19.36 34.76
C GLY A 352 12.99 20.84 34.76
N GLN A 353 11.84 21.23 35.32
CA GLN A 353 11.32 22.61 35.31
C GLN A 353 11.31 23.26 36.71
N VAL A 354 12.11 22.73 37.63
CA VAL A 354 12.36 23.35 38.94
C VAL A 354 13.87 23.44 39.11
N ASP A 355 14.45 24.51 38.57
CA ASP A 355 15.54 25.31 39.16
C ASP A 355 15.74 26.59 38.33
#